data_AF-D8U8X6-F1
#
_entry.id   AF-D8U8X6-F1
#
_cell.length_a   1.000
_cell.length_b   1.000
_cell.length_c   1.000
_cell.angle_alpha   90.00
_cell.angle_beta   90.00
_cell.angle_gamma   90.00
#
_symmetry.space_group_name_H-M   'P 1'
#
loop_
_entity.id
_entity.type
_entity.pdbx_description
1 polymer ?
#
loop_
_entity_poly.entity_id
_entity_poly.type
_entity_poly.pdbx_seq_one_letter_code
_entity_poly.pdbx_strand_id
1 'polypeptide(L)'
;MRGLHPRPEDFYTDRGLESGKASRRAAVECQAFFNFFTPKPAAAAPIVDPRAKPLVERLIALTRGTDAGAKASPALKEEIADVITELSRYCVKNPLKSDLLFGEWKVLFSSKASAVGGPPLRSGVGPAVFPAQDAKQILEAPNKLINSVEYKTLGFLPGFSRQYATFEPISADTYLLNITDGEISAGLGGPIKKTFDIQRKIKILYLDDKVRVAQFLPDDSLPDTEADENGGRSGEDVVFVFQRITEEAEAEEEDGQADDGEGAEEAPKPAPFFGGSRKLESAATVAERQVRQQLKEQRGGSAKVAASAAAVPAKAPLGSARVVVPPAPRQVSQRGRREVAEEVVEDPRERRRREQEEERARKAAEAEAKAAEAKAARERAEAERQAEREKQAAIKELLAKLANEIKERQAEAKEALKELKDVEKSTASGLKESQGARSRLEEAESDVKSISTQLDAASATKKEAEKAAKDAKEVVVAAEKTLRARIAAAAPVLARK
;
A
#
# COMPACT_ATOMS: atom_id res chain seq x y z
N MET A 1 -42.48 -50.35 -16.98
CA MET A 1 -43.17 -49.72 -18.14
C MET A 1 -42.72 -48.26 -18.20
N ARG A 2 -41.90 -47.89 -19.21
CA ARG A 2 -42.12 -46.79 -20.18
C ARG A 2 -42.95 -45.63 -19.59
N GLY A 3 -42.48 -44.40 -19.38
CA GLY A 3 -41.53 -43.58 -20.13
C GLY A 3 -42.26 -42.32 -20.60
N LEU A 4 -41.61 -41.15 -20.57
CA LEU A 4 -41.67 -40.04 -21.56
C LEU A 4 -41.44 -38.65 -20.92
N HIS A 5 -40.30 -38.07 -21.25
CA HIS A 5 -40.02 -36.63 -21.28
C HIS A 5 -40.86 -35.92 -22.35
N PRO A 6 -41.05 -34.60 -22.23
CA PRO A 6 -41.13 -33.71 -23.38
C PRO A 6 -39.85 -32.85 -23.55
N ARG A 7 -39.46 -32.69 -24.82
CA ARG A 7 -38.40 -31.83 -25.37
C ARG A 7 -38.94 -30.43 -25.72
N PRO A 8 -38.05 -29.44 -25.97
CA PRO A 8 -38.42 -28.06 -26.31
C PRO A 8 -38.69 -27.90 -27.81
N GLU A 9 -39.53 -26.93 -28.17
CA GLU A 9 -39.73 -26.49 -29.56
C GLU A 9 -39.07 -25.13 -29.81
N ASP A 10 -38.27 -25.13 -30.87
CA ASP A 10 -37.73 -23.98 -31.60
C ASP A 10 -38.85 -23.32 -32.44
N PHE A 11 -38.88 -21.99 -32.48
CA PHE A 11 -39.61 -21.26 -33.52
C PHE A 11 -38.65 -20.43 -34.38
N TYR A 12 -38.56 -20.87 -35.64
CA TYR A 12 -37.95 -20.23 -36.79
C TYR A 12 -38.96 -19.27 -37.44
N THR A 13 -38.53 -18.09 -37.93
CA THR A 13 -38.62 -17.67 -39.35
C THR A 13 -38.42 -16.16 -39.55
N ASP A 14 -37.24 -15.86 -40.09
CA ASP A 14 -36.94 -15.05 -41.26
C ASP A 14 -38.11 -14.50 -42.12
N ARG A 15 -38.03 -13.22 -42.51
CA ARG A 15 -38.63 -12.68 -43.74
C ARG A 15 -37.98 -11.36 -44.19
N GLY A 16 -36.94 -11.47 -45.01
CA GLY A 16 -36.92 -11.07 -46.43
C GLY A 16 -37.05 -9.60 -46.88
N LEU A 17 -36.03 -9.17 -47.66
CA LEU A 17 -36.02 -8.39 -48.93
C LEU A 17 -36.71 -6.99 -48.97
N GLU A 18 -36.24 -5.95 -49.66
CA GLU A 18 -35.64 -5.94 -51.00
C GLU A 18 -35.02 -4.55 -51.33
N SER A 19 -34.13 -4.55 -52.31
CA SER A 19 -33.35 -3.42 -52.84
C SER A 19 -34.15 -2.42 -53.70
N GLY A 20 -33.66 -1.17 -53.81
CA GLY A 20 -34.14 -0.22 -54.83
C GLY A 20 -33.15 0.92 -55.11
N LYS A 21 -32.86 1.13 -56.40
CA LYS A 21 -31.73 1.88 -56.96
C LYS A 21 -31.84 3.42 -56.94
N ALA A 22 -30.67 4.02 -57.10
CA ALA A 22 -30.37 5.45 -57.24
C ALA A 22 -31.11 6.18 -58.37
N SER A 23 -31.36 7.48 -58.15
CA SER A 23 -31.50 8.49 -59.20
C SER A 23 -30.90 9.81 -58.73
N ARG A 24 -29.92 10.32 -59.50
CA ARG A 24 -29.31 11.65 -59.36
C ARG A 24 -30.26 12.69 -59.97
N ARG A 25 -30.46 13.83 -59.31
CA ARG A 25 -30.56 15.15 -59.96
C ARG A 25 -30.51 16.32 -58.97
N ALA A 26 -29.62 17.24 -59.31
CA ALA A 26 -29.65 18.69 -59.09
C ALA A 26 -29.77 19.23 -57.66
N ALA A 27 -28.66 19.80 -57.20
CA ALA A 27 -28.59 20.79 -56.14
C ALA A 27 -29.50 21.99 -56.46
N VAL A 28 -30.36 22.34 -55.50
CA VAL A 28 -30.85 23.70 -55.32
C VAL A 28 -30.50 24.08 -53.88
N GLU A 29 -29.59 25.03 -53.79
CA GLU A 29 -29.07 25.63 -52.58
C GLU A 29 -30.15 26.55 -52.00
N CYS A 30 -30.97 26.03 -51.08
CA CYS A 30 -31.80 26.86 -50.22
C CYS A 30 -31.03 27.11 -48.92
N GLN A 31 -30.11 28.07 -48.97
CA GLN A 31 -29.65 28.77 -47.78
C GLN A 31 -30.82 29.58 -47.19
N ALA A 32 -30.86 29.60 -45.86
CA ALA A 32 -31.77 30.33 -44.98
C ALA A 32 -33.13 29.66 -44.70
N PHE A 33 -33.51 29.66 -43.42
CA PHE A 33 -34.80 29.30 -42.79
C PHE A 33 -34.95 27.99 -42.00
N PHE A 34 -33.88 27.27 -41.64
CA PHE A 34 -33.95 26.17 -40.64
C PHE A 34 -32.85 26.18 -39.55
N ASN A 35 -32.39 27.36 -39.11
CA ASN A 35 -31.53 27.48 -37.92
C ASN A 35 -32.30 27.58 -36.59
N PHE A 36 -33.59 27.22 -36.56
CA PHE A 36 -34.43 27.23 -35.35
C PHE A 36 -34.55 25.85 -34.67
N PHE A 37 -33.93 24.81 -35.24
CA PHE A 37 -33.93 23.44 -34.70
C PHE A 37 -32.52 22.87 -34.49
N THR A 38 -31.48 23.71 -34.42
CA THR A 38 -30.26 23.27 -33.75
C THR A 38 -30.55 23.33 -32.24
N PRO A 39 -30.67 22.20 -31.52
CA PRO A 39 -30.74 22.27 -30.08
C PRO A 39 -29.48 23.01 -29.64
N LYS A 40 -29.69 24.18 -29.01
CA LYS A 40 -28.65 24.87 -28.25
C LYS A 40 -27.92 23.78 -27.47
N PRO A 41 -26.59 23.56 -27.65
CA PRO A 41 -25.89 22.56 -26.87
C PRO A 41 -26.21 22.91 -25.42
N ALA A 42 -26.97 22.04 -24.77
CA ALA A 42 -27.29 22.19 -23.37
C ALA A 42 -25.92 22.17 -22.71
N ALA A 43 -25.49 23.33 -22.20
CA ALA A 43 -24.36 23.38 -21.30
C ALA A 43 -24.67 22.31 -20.25
N ALA A 44 -23.85 21.25 -20.21
CA ALA A 44 -24.02 20.17 -19.27
C ALA A 44 -24.15 20.82 -17.90
N ALA A 45 -25.34 20.73 -17.30
CA ALA A 45 -25.54 21.24 -15.96
C ALA A 45 -24.45 20.58 -15.11
N PRO A 46 -23.71 21.34 -14.28
CA PRO A 46 -22.73 20.72 -13.41
C PRO A 46 -23.47 19.66 -12.60
N ILE A 47 -23.07 18.40 -12.77
CA ILE A 47 -23.67 17.23 -12.10
C ILE A 47 -23.51 17.38 -10.57
N VAL A 48 -22.61 18.27 -10.14
CA VAL A 48 -22.15 18.50 -8.77
C VAL A 48 -22.59 19.88 -8.28
N ASP A 49 -23.04 19.98 -7.03
CA ASP A 49 -23.45 21.24 -6.41
C ASP A 49 -22.25 22.20 -6.29
N PRO A 50 -22.34 23.46 -6.78
CA PRO A 50 -21.24 24.42 -6.67
C PRO A 50 -20.82 24.72 -5.22
N ARG A 51 -21.68 24.49 -4.22
CA ARG A 51 -21.36 24.64 -2.79
C ARG A 51 -20.40 23.58 -2.27
N ALA A 52 -20.30 22.44 -2.95
CA ALA A 52 -19.37 21.38 -2.57
C ALA A 52 -17.91 21.75 -2.90
N LYS A 53 -17.67 22.57 -3.92
CA LYS A 53 -16.32 22.95 -4.38
C LYS A 53 -15.37 23.46 -3.28
N PRO A 54 -15.74 24.47 -2.47
CA PRO A 54 -14.85 24.93 -1.40
C PRO A 54 -14.58 23.87 -0.32
N LEU A 55 -15.53 22.94 -0.10
CA LEU A 55 -15.35 21.84 0.84
C LEU A 55 -14.41 20.77 0.27
N VAL A 56 -14.48 20.48 -1.03
CA VAL A 56 -13.56 19.58 -1.74
C VAL A 56 -12.14 20.13 -1.70
N GLU A 57 -11.96 21.42 -2.01
CA GLU A 57 -10.65 22.08 -1.94
C GLU A 57 -10.08 22.05 -0.51
N ARG A 58 -10.92 22.31 0.50
CA ARG A 58 -10.52 22.20 1.91
C ARG A 58 -10.16 20.77 2.27
N LEU A 59 -10.92 19.76 1.85
CA LEU A 59 -10.64 18.35 2.13
C LEU A 59 -9.31 17.91 1.51
N ILE A 60 -9.03 18.29 0.26
CA ILE A 60 -7.74 18.03 -0.39
C ILE A 60 -6.61 18.70 0.38
N ALA A 61 -6.79 19.96 0.79
CA ALA A 61 -5.77 20.70 1.55
C ALA A 61 -5.49 20.05 2.92
N LEU A 62 -6.51 19.61 3.65
CA LEU A 62 -6.37 18.94 4.95
C LEU A 62 -5.71 17.56 4.85
N THR A 63 -5.96 16.84 3.75
CA THR A 63 -5.44 15.48 3.55
C THR A 63 -4.04 15.47 2.94
N ARG A 64 -3.63 16.57 2.29
CA ARG A 64 -2.29 16.75 1.72
C ARG A 64 -1.21 16.59 2.80
N GLY A 65 -0.20 15.76 2.52
CA GLY A 65 0.93 15.54 3.42
C GLY A 65 0.64 14.62 4.62
N THR A 66 -0.59 14.11 4.77
CA THR A 66 -0.95 13.20 5.87
C THR A 66 -0.42 11.77 5.69
N ASP A 67 0.16 11.45 4.52
CA ASP A 67 0.64 10.11 4.17
C ASP A 67 -0.45 9.05 4.38
N ALA A 68 -1.56 9.21 3.63
CA ALA A 68 -2.76 8.38 3.73
C ALA A 68 -3.36 8.30 5.15
N GLY A 69 -3.20 9.36 5.95
CA GLY A 69 -3.68 9.45 7.33
C GLY A 69 -2.71 8.94 8.40
N ALA A 70 -1.52 8.44 8.04
CA ALA A 70 -0.52 7.97 9.00
C ALA A 70 0.08 9.10 9.85
N LYS A 71 0.23 10.30 9.27
CA LYS A 71 0.76 11.50 9.93
C LYS A 71 -0.32 12.45 10.46
N ALA A 72 -1.60 12.11 10.28
CA ALA A 72 -2.70 12.97 10.71
C ALA A 72 -2.90 12.91 12.23
N SER A 73 -2.88 14.09 12.88
CA SER A 73 -3.20 14.22 14.31
C SER A 73 -4.69 13.90 14.58
N PRO A 74 -5.07 13.51 15.81
CA PRO A 74 -6.48 13.26 16.14
C PRO A 74 -7.40 14.44 15.84
N ALA A 75 -6.96 15.67 16.13
CA ALA A 75 -7.71 16.89 15.83
C ALA A 75 -7.90 17.10 14.31
N LEU A 76 -6.86 16.82 13.51
CA LEU A 76 -6.98 16.90 12.04
C LEU A 76 -7.94 15.83 11.50
N LYS A 77 -7.94 14.63 12.07
CA LYS A 77 -8.89 13.57 11.69
C LYS A 77 -10.34 13.95 11.99
N GLU A 78 -10.58 14.61 13.11
CA GLU A 78 -11.89 15.15 13.47
C GLU A 78 -12.33 16.25 12.50
N GLU A 79 -11.46 17.20 12.17
CA GLU A 79 -11.74 18.24 11.17
C GLU A 79 -12.06 17.66 9.79
N ILE A 80 -11.30 16.64 9.36
CA ILE A 80 -11.58 15.90 8.11
C ILE A 80 -12.95 15.23 8.17
N ALA A 81 -13.31 14.61 9.30
CA ALA A 81 -14.61 13.96 9.48
C ALA A 81 -15.78 14.96 9.41
N ASP A 82 -15.62 16.15 9.97
CA ASP A 82 -16.61 17.23 9.89
C ASP A 82 -16.84 17.67 8.44
N VAL A 83 -15.76 17.90 7.69
CA VAL A 83 -15.84 18.29 6.26
C VAL A 83 -16.50 17.19 5.43
N ILE A 84 -16.17 15.91 5.69
CA ILE A 84 -16.80 14.77 5.02
C ILE A 84 -18.30 14.70 5.32
N THR A 85 -18.67 14.92 6.59
CA THR A 85 -20.07 14.93 7.02
C THR A 85 -20.85 16.04 6.30
N GLU A 86 -20.25 17.22 6.14
CA GLU A 86 -20.86 18.31 5.37
C GLU A 86 -20.94 17.99 3.88
N LEU A 87 -19.87 17.45 3.28
CA LEU A 87 -19.81 17.05 1.87
C LEU A 87 -20.85 16.00 1.51
N SER A 88 -21.13 15.06 2.42
CA SER A 88 -22.08 13.96 2.17
C SER A 88 -23.48 14.45 1.77
N ARG A 89 -23.86 15.67 2.17
CA ARG A 89 -25.14 16.32 1.84
C ARG A 89 -25.25 16.70 0.37
N TYR A 90 -24.12 16.81 -0.33
CA TYR A 90 -24.02 17.23 -1.72
C TYR A 90 -23.69 16.08 -2.68
N CYS A 91 -23.76 14.83 -2.21
CA CYS A 91 -23.48 13.65 -3.03
C CYS A 91 -24.46 13.53 -4.21
N VAL A 92 -23.96 13.09 -5.37
CA VAL A 92 -24.78 12.81 -6.56
C VAL A 92 -25.81 11.71 -6.28
N LYS A 93 -26.99 11.80 -6.90
CA LYS A 93 -28.02 10.75 -6.75
C LYS A 93 -27.56 9.46 -7.43
N ASN A 94 -27.57 8.35 -6.69
CA ASN A 94 -27.13 7.02 -7.15
C ASN A 94 -25.66 7.01 -7.65
N PRO A 95 -24.67 7.27 -6.78
CA PRO A 95 -23.26 7.37 -7.20
C PRO A 95 -22.74 6.10 -7.90
N LEU A 96 -23.29 4.92 -7.60
CA LEU A 96 -22.87 3.67 -8.24
C LEU A 96 -23.27 3.54 -9.72
N LYS A 97 -24.20 4.37 -10.20
CA LYS A 97 -24.61 4.44 -11.60
C LYS A 97 -23.91 5.57 -12.36
N SER A 98 -23.09 6.36 -11.67
CA SER A 98 -22.40 7.50 -12.27
C SER A 98 -21.14 7.02 -12.98
N ASP A 99 -20.93 7.47 -14.22
CA ASP A 99 -19.68 7.22 -14.96
C ASP A 99 -18.46 7.83 -14.25
N LEU A 100 -18.68 8.83 -13.39
CA LEU A 100 -17.63 9.43 -12.56
C LEU A 100 -17.00 8.43 -11.60
N LEU A 101 -17.67 7.33 -11.25
CA LEU A 101 -17.10 6.31 -10.35
C LEU A 101 -15.84 5.65 -10.93
N PHE A 102 -15.78 5.51 -12.26
CA PHE A 102 -14.74 4.78 -12.96
C PHE A 102 -13.52 5.65 -13.25
N GLY A 103 -12.36 5.00 -13.24
CA GLY A 103 -11.04 5.62 -13.43
C GLY A 103 -10.07 5.31 -12.30
N GLU A 104 -8.97 6.05 -12.28
CA GLU A 104 -7.89 5.89 -11.32
C GLU A 104 -8.00 6.89 -10.19
N TRP A 105 -7.80 6.40 -8.96
CA TRP A 105 -8.05 7.12 -7.74
C TRP A 105 -6.87 6.97 -6.77
N LYS A 106 -6.14 8.05 -6.47
CA LYS A 106 -5.09 8.10 -5.45
C LYS A 106 -5.72 8.17 -4.06
N VAL A 107 -5.22 7.40 -3.11
CA VAL A 107 -5.65 7.45 -1.70
C VAL A 107 -4.97 8.63 -1.02
N LEU A 108 -5.74 9.68 -0.68
CA LEU A 108 -5.21 10.83 0.05
C LEU A 108 -5.22 10.61 1.56
N PHE A 109 -6.25 9.93 2.08
CA PHE A 109 -6.46 9.77 3.51
C PHE A 109 -7.27 8.51 3.82
N SER A 110 -6.93 7.88 4.95
CA SER A 110 -7.75 6.90 5.64
C SER A 110 -7.85 7.26 7.11
N SER A 111 -9.05 7.13 7.72
CA SER A 111 -9.21 7.31 9.17
C SER A 111 -8.32 6.35 9.96
N LYS A 112 -8.10 5.15 9.39
CA LYS A 112 -7.24 4.08 9.90
C LYS A 112 -6.14 3.77 8.89
N ALA A 113 -4.96 4.35 9.10
CA ALA A 113 -3.82 4.21 8.18
C ALA A 113 -3.40 2.74 7.93
N SER A 114 -3.60 1.85 8.90
CA SER A 114 -3.31 0.41 8.73
C SER A 114 -4.23 -0.30 7.73
N ALA A 115 -5.37 0.31 7.37
CA ALA A 115 -6.28 -0.23 6.36
C ALA A 115 -5.81 0.05 4.93
N VAL A 116 -4.81 0.92 4.73
CA VAL A 116 -4.23 1.23 3.42
C VAL A 116 -3.15 0.18 3.11
N GLY A 117 -3.36 -0.61 2.06
CA GLY A 117 -2.37 -1.59 1.57
C GLY A 117 -2.26 -2.89 2.36
N GLY A 118 -2.97 -3.02 3.48
CA GLY A 118 -2.98 -4.22 4.31
C GLY A 118 -1.67 -4.47 5.08
N PRO A 119 -1.66 -5.40 6.05
CA PRO A 119 -0.43 -5.90 6.66
C PRO A 119 0.40 -6.66 5.61
N PRO A 120 1.74 -6.53 5.58
CA PRO A 120 2.63 -5.88 6.55
C PRO A 120 3.03 -4.43 6.19
N LEU A 121 2.45 -3.82 5.16
CA LEU A 121 2.98 -2.57 4.57
C LEU A 121 2.86 -1.36 5.50
N ARG A 122 1.72 -1.20 6.18
CA ARG A 122 1.44 -0.04 7.06
C ARG A 122 1.38 -0.39 8.55
N SER A 123 1.68 -1.63 8.93
CA SER A 123 1.66 -2.10 10.32
C SER A 123 3.06 -2.38 10.89
N GLY A 124 3.27 -2.11 12.18
CA GLY A 124 4.52 -2.44 12.89
C GLY A 124 5.75 -1.74 12.31
N VAL A 125 6.77 -2.51 11.90
CA VAL A 125 7.98 -2.00 11.24
C VAL A 125 7.77 -1.63 9.76
N GLY A 126 6.60 -1.95 9.19
CA GLY A 126 6.26 -1.72 7.78
C GLY A 126 6.56 -0.32 7.26
N PRO A 127 6.11 0.77 7.92
CA PRO A 127 6.40 2.13 7.48
C PRO A 127 7.89 2.49 7.43
N ALA A 128 8.73 1.86 8.26
CA ALA A 128 10.18 2.04 8.24
C ALA A 128 10.85 1.25 7.10
N VAL A 129 10.29 0.09 6.74
CA VAL A 129 10.79 -0.79 5.66
C VAL A 129 10.28 -0.36 4.29
N PHE A 130 9.09 0.22 4.22
CA PHE A 130 8.41 0.64 3.00
C PHE A 130 8.04 2.12 3.06
N PRO A 131 9.03 3.03 3.08
CA PRO A 131 8.76 4.46 3.00
C PRO A 131 8.11 4.82 1.67
N ALA A 132 7.32 5.89 1.67
CA ALA A 132 6.71 6.50 0.47
C ALA A 132 5.87 5.50 -0.34
N GLN A 133 4.78 4.99 0.26
CA GLN A 133 3.85 4.14 -0.45
C GLN A 133 2.86 4.98 -1.24
N ASP A 134 2.75 4.70 -2.53
CA ASP A 134 1.75 5.31 -3.40
C ASP A 134 0.57 4.34 -3.58
N ALA A 135 -0.53 4.64 -2.89
CA ALA A 135 -1.72 3.81 -2.89
C ALA A 135 -2.74 4.36 -3.89
N LYS A 136 -3.10 3.53 -4.86
CA LYS A 136 -4.07 3.81 -5.92
C LYS A 136 -5.17 2.77 -5.92
N GLN A 137 -6.35 3.18 -6.37
CA GLN A 137 -7.49 2.31 -6.62
C GLN A 137 -8.00 2.57 -8.03
N ILE A 138 -8.10 1.52 -8.83
CA ILE A 138 -8.56 1.59 -10.21
C ILE A 138 -9.93 0.93 -10.26
N LEU A 139 -10.94 1.65 -10.75
CA LEU A 139 -12.28 1.11 -10.97
C LEU A 139 -12.57 1.04 -12.46
N GLU A 140 -12.77 -0.17 -12.95
CA GLU A 140 -13.11 -0.43 -14.36
C GLU A 140 -14.54 -0.95 -14.47
N ALA A 141 -15.25 -0.44 -15.47
CA ALA A 141 -16.57 -0.96 -15.81
C ALA A 141 -16.48 -2.41 -16.32
N PRO A 142 -17.47 -3.26 -16.03
CA PRO A 142 -18.69 -2.94 -15.28
C PRO A 142 -18.54 -3.04 -13.76
N ASN A 143 -17.58 -3.81 -13.24
CA ASN A 143 -17.55 -4.17 -11.82
C ASN A 143 -16.17 -4.64 -11.32
N LYS A 144 -15.07 -4.16 -11.90
CA LYS A 144 -13.72 -4.54 -11.48
C LYS A 144 -13.09 -3.42 -10.65
N LEU A 145 -12.37 -3.82 -9.61
CA LEU A 145 -11.63 -2.92 -8.74
C LEU A 145 -10.23 -3.50 -8.52
N ILE A 146 -9.22 -2.66 -8.67
CA ILE A 146 -7.82 -3.01 -8.44
C ILE A 146 -7.28 -2.07 -7.38
N ASN A 147 -6.93 -2.58 -6.21
CA ASN A 147 -6.10 -1.84 -5.25
C ASN A 147 -4.65 -2.06 -5.63
N SER A 148 -3.87 -1.00 -5.82
CA SER A 148 -2.44 -1.07 -6.10
C SER A 148 -1.71 -0.20 -5.09
N VAL A 149 -0.68 -0.75 -4.46
CA VAL A 149 0.23 -0.02 -3.59
C VAL A 149 1.63 -0.22 -4.12
N GLU A 150 2.22 0.85 -4.64
CA GLU A 150 3.62 0.86 -5.06
C GLU A 150 4.48 1.33 -3.89
N TYR A 151 5.62 0.69 -3.70
CA TYR A 151 6.50 0.98 -2.57
C TYR A 151 7.97 0.76 -2.92
N LYS A 152 8.86 1.37 -2.13
CA LYS A 152 10.30 1.11 -2.19
C LYS A 152 10.75 0.43 -0.91
N THR A 153 11.10 -0.85 -1.00
CA THR A 153 11.68 -1.61 0.12
C THR A 153 13.03 -1.01 0.48
N LEU A 154 13.23 -0.69 1.77
CA LEU A 154 14.39 0.02 2.31
C LEU A 154 14.69 1.36 1.59
N GLY A 155 13.69 1.95 0.92
CA GLY A 155 13.83 3.20 0.18
C GLY A 155 14.46 3.09 -1.22
N PHE A 156 14.97 1.93 -1.65
CA PHE A 156 15.65 1.80 -2.94
C PHE A 156 15.15 0.68 -3.85
N LEU A 157 14.54 -0.38 -3.31
CA LEU A 157 14.15 -1.54 -4.12
C LEU A 157 12.65 -1.46 -4.45
N PRO A 158 12.26 -1.18 -5.71
CA PRO A 158 10.86 -1.03 -6.08
C PRO A 158 10.12 -2.35 -5.90
N GLY A 159 8.87 -2.24 -5.49
CA GLY A 159 7.94 -3.34 -5.32
C GLY A 159 6.51 -2.84 -5.41
N PHE A 160 5.58 -3.79 -5.50
CA PHE A 160 4.15 -3.46 -5.54
C PHE A 160 3.34 -4.54 -4.86
N SER A 161 2.17 -4.15 -4.36
CA SER A 161 1.10 -5.03 -3.90
C SER A 161 -0.16 -4.69 -4.68
N ARG A 162 -0.76 -5.67 -5.35
CA ARG A 162 -2.01 -5.51 -6.09
C ARG A 162 -3.05 -6.47 -5.55
N GLN A 163 -4.27 -6.00 -5.36
CA GLN A 163 -5.42 -6.84 -5.02
C GLN A 163 -6.49 -6.62 -6.09
N TYR A 164 -6.98 -7.73 -6.64
CA TYR A 164 -8.02 -7.76 -7.64
C TYR A 164 -9.34 -8.11 -6.98
N ALA A 165 -10.34 -7.28 -7.23
CA ALA A 165 -11.64 -7.40 -6.63
C ALA A 165 -12.75 -7.16 -7.65
N THR A 166 -13.91 -7.74 -7.38
CA THR A 166 -15.16 -7.38 -8.04
C THR A 166 -16.08 -6.69 -7.06
N PHE A 167 -17.01 -5.87 -7.55
CA PHE A 167 -18.00 -5.25 -6.69
C PHE A 167 -19.43 -5.41 -7.19
N GLU A 168 -20.35 -5.61 -6.26
CA GLU A 168 -21.78 -5.82 -6.55
C GLU A 168 -22.63 -4.77 -5.83
N PRO A 169 -23.40 -3.94 -6.55
CA PRO A 169 -24.28 -2.95 -5.93
C PRO A 169 -25.35 -3.62 -5.05
N ILE A 170 -25.44 -3.22 -3.79
CA ILE A 170 -26.49 -3.65 -2.85
C ILE A 170 -27.60 -2.58 -2.79
N SER A 171 -27.23 -1.30 -2.85
CA SER A 171 -28.14 -0.16 -2.83
C SER A 171 -27.73 0.90 -3.86
N ALA A 172 -28.33 2.09 -3.80
CA ALA A 172 -27.96 3.23 -4.64
C ALA A 172 -26.52 3.74 -4.41
N ASP A 173 -26.02 3.59 -3.19
CA ASP A 173 -24.76 4.17 -2.70
C ASP A 173 -23.81 3.14 -2.07
N THR A 174 -24.26 1.89 -1.89
CA THR A 174 -23.52 0.85 -1.18
C THR A 174 -23.33 -0.39 -2.06
N TYR A 175 -22.12 -0.94 -2.05
CA TYR A 175 -21.77 -2.17 -2.76
C TYR A 175 -21.02 -3.15 -1.86
N LEU A 176 -21.07 -4.43 -2.24
CA LEU A 176 -20.21 -5.48 -1.69
C LEU A 176 -18.94 -5.55 -2.52
N LEU A 177 -17.78 -5.48 -1.89
CA LEU A 177 -16.48 -5.67 -2.50
C LEU A 177 -15.99 -7.09 -2.21
N ASN A 178 -15.69 -7.86 -3.24
CA ASN A 178 -15.20 -9.23 -3.16
C ASN A 178 -13.75 -9.28 -3.67
N ILE A 179 -12.78 -9.47 -2.78
CA ILE A 179 -11.36 -9.59 -3.14
C ILE A 179 -11.00 -11.07 -3.19
N THR A 180 -10.63 -11.56 -4.37
CA THR A 180 -10.35 -12.99 -4.61
C THR A 180 -8.88 -13.29 -4.80
N ASP A 181 -8.14 -12.34 -5.38
CA ASP A 181 -6.77 -12.56 -5.81
C ASP A 181 -5.90 -11.33 -5.53
N GLY A 182 -4.61 -11.55 -5.37
CA GLY A 182 -3.64 -10.47 -5.33
C GLY A 182 -2.23 -10.95 -5.62
N GLU A 183 -1.36 -9.99 -5.84
CA GLU A 183 0.01 -10.18 -6.29
C GLU A 183 0.91 -9.25 -5.50
N ILE A 184 1.96 -9.80 -4.89
CA ILE A 184 2.95 -9.02 -4.17
C ILE A 184 4.31 -9.27 -4.81
N SER A 185 4.99 -8.20 -5.20
CA SER A 185 6.38 -8.23 -5.66
C SER A 185 7.24 -7.46 -4.68
N ALA A 186 8.17 -8.16 -4.04
CA ALA A 186 9.18 -7.58 -3.18
C ALA A 186 10.56 -7.76 -3.82
N GLY A 187 10.94 -6.81 -4.69
CA GLY A 187 12.31 -6.73 -5.20
C GLY A 187 12.71 -7.77 -6.25
N LEU A 188 13.85 -8.46 -6.05
CA LEU A 188 14.50 -9.33 -7.04
C LEU A 188 13.75 -10.66 -7.30
N GLY A 189 12.74 -10.98 -6.49
CA GLY A 189 11.84 -12.11 -6.70
C GLY A 189 10.64 -11.67 -7.54
N GLY A 190 10.28 -12.46 -8.55
CA GLY A 190 9.07 -12.22 -9.35
C GLY A 190 7.79 -12.15 -8.49
N PRO A 191 6.68 -11.67 -9.05
CA PRO A 191 5.43 -11.49 -8.32
C PRO A 191 4.92 -12.82 -7.75
N ILE A 192 4.57 -12.82 -6.47
CA ILE A 192 3.96 -13.95 -5.76
C ILE A 192 2.44 -13.72 -5.76
N LYS A 193 1.69 -14.71 -6.25
CA LYS A 193 0.23 -14.68 -6.24
C LYS A 193 -0.29 -15.20 -4.90
N LYS A 194 -1.25 -14.49 -4.29
CA LYS A 194 -1.99 -14.91 -3.09
C LYS A 194 -3.49 -14.88 -3.43
N THR A 195 -4.22 -15.89 -2.99
CA THR A 195 -5.68 -15.93 -3.05
C THR A 195 -6.25 -15.38 -1.76
N PHE A 196 -7.36 -14.66 -1.85
CA PHE A 196 -8.06 -14.06 -0.73
C PHE A 196 -9.53 -14.50 -0.75
N ASP A 197 -10.14 -14.50 0.43
CA ASP A 197 -11.59 -14.58 0.58
C ASP A 197 -11.99 -13.46 1.54
N ILE A 198 -12.15 -12.26 0.98
CA ILE A 198 -12.45 -11.03 1.71
C ILE A 198 -13.67 -10.39 1.07
N GLN A 199 -14.70 -10.16 1.88
CA GLN A 199 -15.90 -9.44 1.51
C GLN A 199 -16.08 -8.22 2.41
N ARG A 200 -16.25 -7.05 1.80
CA ARG A 200 -16.42 -5.79 2.55
C ARG A 200 -17.59 -4.98 2.01
N LYS A 201 -18.41 -4.44 2.90
CA LYS A 201 -19.51 -3.55 2.53
C LYS A 201 -18.99 -2.11 2.48
N ILE A 202 -19.10 -1.46 1.32
CA ILE A 202 -18.57 -0.11 1.09
C ILE A 202 -19.70 0.82 0.67
N LYS A 203 -19.83 1.94 1.38
CA LYS A 203 -20.77 3.02 1.08
C LYS A 203 -20.04 4.23 0.51
N ILE A 204 -20.49 4.76 -0.63
CA ILE A 204 -20.01 6.02 -1.19
C ILE A 204 -20.73 7.17 -0.49
N LEU A 205 -19.96 7.99 0.24
CA LEU A 205 -20.49 9.17 0.93
C LEU A 205 -20.54 10.40 0.03
N TYR A 206 -19.58 10.52 -0.88
CA TYR A 206 -19.48 11.63 -1.82
C TYR A 206 -18.74 11.19 -3.08
N LEU A 207 -19.14 11.74 -4.23
CA LEU A 207 -18.51 11.47 -5.52
C LEU A 207 -18.66 12.69 -6.43
N ASP A 208 -17.55 13.19 -6.93
CA ASP A 208 -17.48 14.14 -8.04
C ASP A 208 -16.36 13.77 -9.03
N ASP A 209 -15.95 14.71 -9.89
CA ASP A 209 -14.90 14.55 -10.87
C ASP A 209 -13.47 14.59 -10.30
N LYS A 210 -13.29 15.03 -9.05
CA LYS A 210 -11.99 15.23 -8.40
C LYS A 210 -11.77 14.33 -7.20
N VAL A 211 -12.80 14.09 -6.39
CA VAL A 211 -12.75 13.42 -5.11
C VAL A 211 -13.89 12.42 -4.98
N ARG A 212 -13.57 11.29 -4.36
CA ARG A 212 -14.54 10.30 -3.93
C ARG A 212 -14.28 9.94 -2.48
N VAL A 213 -15.34 9.87 -1.69
CA VAL A 213 -15.27 9.47 -0.29
C VAL A 213 -16.04 8.18 -0.10
N ALA A 214 -15.38 7.17 0.46
CA ALA A 214 -15.98 5.86 0.73
C ALA A 214 -15.85 5.51 2.21
N GLN A 215 -16.88 4.91 2.77
CA GLN A 215 -16.93 4.41 4.13
C GLN A 215 -17.06 2.90 4.11
N PHE A 216 -16.17 2.21 4.81
CA PHE A 216 -16.23 0.78 5.04
C PHE A 216 -17.17 0.55 6.20
N LEU A 217 -18.22 -0.21 5.96
CA LEU A 217 -19.21 -0.56 6.95
C LEU A 217 -18.82 -1.91 7.57
N PRO A 218 -18.60 -1.98 8.89
CA PRO A 218 -18.27 -3.22 9.57
C PRO A 218 -19.44 -4.19 9.45
N ASP A 219 -19.14 -5.45 9.11
CA ASP A 219 -20.13 -6.51 9.02
C ASP A 219 -19.50 -7.84 9.44
N ASP A 220 -19.73 -8.22 10.69
CA ASP A 220 -19.15 -9.43 11.30
C ASP A 220 -19.65 -10.74 10.64
N SER A 221 -20.63 -10.66 9.74
CA SER A 221 -21.15 -11.81 9.00
C SER A 221 -20.42 -12.08 7.68
N LEU A 222 -19.59 -11.14 7.22
CA LEU A 222 -18.84 -11.27 5.97
C LEU A 222 -17.45 -11.90 6.25
N PRO A 223 -16.98 -12.81 5.38
CA PRO A 223 -15.64 -13.37 5.52
C PRO A 223 -14.58 -12.28 5.30
N ASP A 224 -13.64 -12.12 6.24
CA ASP A 224 -12.45 -11.29 6.08
C ASP A 224 -11.23 -12.07 6.56
N THR A 225 -10.71 -12.91 5.66
CA THR A 225 -9.52 -13.73 5.92
C THR A 225 -8.31 -12.92 6.38
N GLU A 226 -8.20 -11.64 5.98
CA GLU A 226 -7.12 -10.75 6.42
C GLU A 226 -7.33 -10.27 7.86
N ALA A 227 -8.56 -9.95 8.27
CA ALA A 227 -8.87 -9.59 9.65
C ALA A 227 -8.63 -10.78 10.60
N ASP A 228 -9.04 -11.98 10.18
CA ASP A 228 -8.87 -13.23 10.93
C ASP A 228 -7.39 -13.60 11.12
N GLU A 229 -6.57 -13.51 10.07
CA GLU A 229 -5.12 -13.79 10.14
C GLU A 229 -4.36 -12.80 11.04
N ASN A 230 -4.83 -11.55 11.11
CA ASN A 230 -4.14 -10.47 11.81
C ASN A 230 -4.74 -10.12 13.18
N GLY A 231 -5.72 -10.88 13.66
CA GLY A 231 -6.37 -10.66 14.97
C GLY A 231 -7.08 -9.32 15.09
N GLY A 232 -7.45 -8.71 13.96
CA GLY A 232 -8.12 -7.41 13.91
C GLY A 232 -9.62 -7.56 14.10
N ARG A 233 -10.20 -6.90 15.09
CA ARG A 233 -11.66 -6.77 15.16
C ARG A 233 -12.15 -5.93 13.97
N SER A 234 -13.08 -6.48 13.20
CA SER A 234 -13.80 -5.90 12.07
C SER A 234 -14.71 -4.70 12.42
N GLY A 235 -14.66 -4.16 13.64
CA GLY A 235 -15.76 -3.36 14.20
C GLY A 235 -15.69 -1.83 14.05
N GLU A 236 -14.69 -1.29 13.35
CA GLU A 236 -14.55 0.18 13.21
C GLU A 236 -14.87 0.64 11.79
N ASP A 237 -15.71 1.67 11.68
CA ASP A 237 -15.95 2.37 10.43
C ASP A 237 -14.65 3.02 9.92
N VAL A 238 -14.21 2.62 8.72
CA VAL A 238 -13.03 3.21 8.09
C VAL A 238 -13.47 4.10 6.94
N VAL A 239 -13.04 5.36 6.96
CA VAL A 239 -13.35 6.33 5.90
C VAL A 239 -12.11 6.55 5.06
N PHE A 240 -12.28 6.46 3.74
CA PHE A 240 -11.25 6.71 2.74
C PHE A 240 -11.62 7.93 1.90
N VAL A 241 -10.63 8.79 1.67
CA VAL A 241 -10.71 9.92 0.73
C VAL A 241 -9.79 9.62 -0.44
N PHE A 242 -10.37 9.64 -1.63
CA PHE A 242 -9.67 9.40 -2.88
C PHE A 242 -9.66 10.67 -3.73
N GLN A 243 -8.55 10.94 -4.41
CA GLN A 243 -8.46 11.97 -5.44
C GLN A 243 -8.29 11.30 -6.80
N ARG A 244 -9.02 11.78 -7.79
CA ARG A 244 -8.94 11.26 -9.16
C ARG A 244 -7.59 11.62 -9.75
N ILE A 245 -6.92 10.63 -10.33
CA ILE A 245 -5.69 10.84 -11.10
C ILE A 245 -6.13 11.25 -12.50
N THR A 246 -5.73 12.45 -12.90
CA THR A 246 -5.93 12.99 -14.26
C THR A 246 -4.57 13.40 -14.78
N GLU A 247 -4.34 13.33 -16.10
CA GLU A 247 -3.03 13.66 -16.70
C GLU A 247 -2.53 15.06 -16.30
N GLU A 248 -3.43 16.02 -16.04
CA GLU A 248 -3.10 17.36 -15.56
C GLU A 248 -2.57 17.37 -14.11
N ALA A 249 -3.02 16.44 -13.27
CA ALA A 249 -2.62 16.35 -11.87
C ALA A 249 -1.24 15.71 -11.66
N GLU A 250 -0.80 14.84 -12.59
CA GLU A 250 0.56 14.27 -12.54
C GLU A 250 1.63 15.31 -12.83
N ALA A 251 1.36 16.27 -13.73
CA ALA A 251 2.27 17.36 -14.07
C ALA A 251 2.52 18.31 -12.87
N GLU A 252 1.50 18.59 -12.05
CA GLU A 252 1.67 19.46 -10.87
C GLU A 252 2.46 18.80 -9.73
N GLU A 253 2.44 17.46 -9.60
CA GLU A 253 3.23 16.75 -8.59
C GLU A 253 4.71 16.63 -8.98
N GLU A 254 5.02 16.51 -10.29
CA GLU A 254 6.39 16.38 -10.78
C GLU A 254 7.19 17.70 -10.61
N ASP A 255 6.54 18.85 -10.77
CA ASP A 255 7.15 20.17 -10.62
C ASP A 255 7.36 20.58 -9.14
N GLY A 256 6.58 20.00 -8.21
CA GLY A 256 6.64 20.33 -6.77
C GLY A 256 7.71 19.60 -5.97
N GLN A 257 8.36 18.58 -6.55
CA GLN A 257 9.33 17.72 -5.86
C GLN A 257 10.80 18.09 -6.17
N ALA A 258 11.04 19.22 -6.85
CA ALA A 258 12.35 19.55 -7.42
C ALA A 258 13.23 20.54 -6.62
N ASP A 259 12.85 20.98 -5.41
CA ASP A 259 13.58 22.07 -4.71
C ASP A 259 14.05 21.75 -3.29
N ASP A 260 14.72 20.59 -3.12
CA ASP A 260 15.33 20.22 -1.86
C ASP A 260 16.70 19.53 -2.09
N GLY A 261 17.68 20.25 -2.63
CA GLY A 261 19.10 19.91 -2.40
C GLY A 261 20.01 19.98 -3.62
N GLU A 262 20.63 21.16 -3.81
CA GLU A 262 21.85 21.35 -4.58
C GLU A 262 22.95 20.37 -4.15
N GLY A 263 23.51 19.64 -5.12
CA GLY A 263 24.82 18.99 -5.00
C GLY A 263 24.88 17.56 -5.52
N ALA A 264 24.80 17.36 -6.83
CA ALA A 264 25.26 16.12 -7.45
C ALA A 264 26.00 16.41 -8.76
N GLU A 265 27.28 16.06 -8.74
CA GLU A 265 28.21 16.08 -9.86
C GLU A 265 27.73 15.29 -11.07
N GLU A 266 28.07 15.82 -12.23
CA GLU A 266 27.83 15.32 -13.57
C GLU A 266 28.54 13.96 -13.80
N ALA A 267 27.76 12.90 -14.00
CA ALA A 267 28.30 11.58 -14.35
C ALA A 267 28.67 11.49 -15.85
N PRO A 268 29.78 10.82 -16.22
CA PRO A 268 30.26 10.78 -17.59
C PRO A 268 29.52 9.78 -18.47
N LYS A 269 29.32 10.16 -19.75
CA LYS A 269 28.70 9.36 -20.82
C LYS A 269 29.53 8.11 -21.15
N PRO A 270 28.90 6.94 -21.45
CA PRO A 270 29.62 5.77 -21.92
C PRO A 270 29.89 5.84 -23.44
N ALA A 271 31.12 5.52 -23.82
CA ALA A 271 31.53 5.29 -25.21
C ALA A 271 31.19 3.83 -25.64
N PRO A 272 31.06 3.56 -26.96
CA PRO A 272 30.58 2.28 -27.45
C PRO A 272 31.72 1.27 -27.55
N PHE A 273 31.51 0.01 -27.15
CA PHE A 273 32.42 -1.06 -27.55
C PHE A 273 31.74 -2.38 -27.92
N PHE A 274 32.21 -2.84 -29.07
CA PHE A 274 31.98 -4.07 -29.82
C PHE A 274 31.99 -5.39 -29.01
N GLY A 275 31.00 -6.23 -29.32
CA GLY A 275 31.12 -7.65 -29.71
C GLY A 275 32.20 -8.54 -29.07
N GLY A 276 31.75 -9.48 -28.23
CA GLY A 276 32.53 -10.67 -27.88
C GLY A 276 31.82 -11.55 -26.84
N SER A 277 31.22 -12.64 -27.30
CA SER A 277 30.53 -13.65 -26.48
C SER A 277 31.50 -14.40 -25.56
N ARG A 278 31.46 -14.11 -24.26
CA ARG A 278 31.98 -14.98 -23.19
C ARG A 278 31.04 -15.01 -22.00
N LYS A 279 30.94 -16.20 -21.40
CA LYS A 279 30.02 -16.60 -20.33
C LYS A 279 30.08 -15.62 -19.16
N LEU A 280 28.90 -15.13 -18.75
CA LEU A 280 28.68 -14.28 -17.59
C LEU A 280 28.98 -15.06 -16.30
N GLU A 281 30.15 -14.83 -15.72
CA GLU A 281 30.35 -15.03 -14.28
C GLU A 281 29.66 -13.87 -13.55
N SER A 282 28.91 -14.18 -12.48
CA SER A 282 28.10 -13.19 -11.77
C SER A 282 28.97 -12.06 -11.21
N ALA A 283 28.47 -10.82 -11.26
CA ALA A 283 29.17 -9.63 -10.74
C ALA A 283 29.58 -9.77 -9.26
N ALA A 284 28.86 -10.60 -8.50
CA ALA A 284 29.19 -10.94 -7.12
C ALA A 284 30.53 -11.71 -7.01
N THR A 285 30.83 -12.60 -7.95
CA THR A 285 32.07 -13.40 -7.96
C THR A 285 33.29 -12.58 -8.37
N VAL A 286 33.10 -11.56 -9.22
CA VAL A 286 34.16 -10.63 -9.63
C VAL A 286 34.48 -9.65 -8.50
N ALA A 287 33.47 -9.10 -7.82
CA ALA A 287 33.65 -8.22 -6.67
C ALA A 287 34.33 -8.94 -5.50
N GLU A 288 33.93 -10.18 -5.19
CA GLU A 288 34.55 -10.97 -4.12
C GLU A 288 36.02 -11.28 -4.42
N ARG A 289 36.36 -11.56 -5.68
CA ARG A 289 37.74 -11.82 -6.10
C ARG A 289 38.60 -10.55 -6.05
N GLN A 290 38.06 -9.38 -6.39
CA GLN A 290 38.75 -8.08 -6.28
C GLN A 290 39.03 -7.70 -4.82
N VAL A 291 38.07 -7.91 -3.92
CA VAL A 291 38.25 -7.65 -2.47
C VAL A 291 39.28 -8.61 -1.87
N ARG A 292 39.29 -9.88 -2.28
CA ARG A 292 40.30 -10.86 -1.83
C ARG A 292 41.70 -10.52 -2.34
N GLN A 293 41.81 -9.94 -3.53
CA GLN A 293 43.08 -9.52 -4.10
C GLN A 293 43.64 -8.28 -3.37
N GLN A 294 42.79 -7.29 -3.07
CA GLN A 294 43.17 -6.12 -2.26
C GLN A 294 43.54 -6.49 -0.82
N LEU A 295 42.84 -7.44 -0.18
CA LEU A 295 43.20 -7.94 1.16
C LEU A 295 44.51 -8.73 1.16
N LYS A 296 44.85 -9.40 0.06
CA LYS A 296 46.10 -10.15 -0.07
C LYS A 296 47.29 -9.21 -0.34
N GLU A 297 47.06 -8.10 -1.04
CA GLU A 297 48.04 -7.03 -1.25
C GLU A 297 48.30 -6.24 0.05
N GLN A 298 47.28 -5.99 0.88
CA GLN A 298 47.45 -5.32 2.17
C GLN A 298 48.16 -6.17 3.23
N ARG A 299 48.14 -7.51 3.10
CA ARG A 299 48.83 -8.43 4.05
C ARG A 299 50.27 -8.78 3.66
N GLY A 300 50.74 -8.41 2.47
CA GLY A 300 52.06 -8.81 1.95
C GLY A 300 53.17 -7.75 2.03
N GLY A 301 52.87 -6.51 2.44
CA GLY A 301 53.78 -5.37 2.26
C GLY A 301 54.52 -4.91 3.52
N SER A 302 55.32 -5.76 4.17
CA SER A 302 56.33 -5.28 5.13
C SER A 302 57.64 -6.04 5.04
N ALA A 303 58.44 -5.77 4.01
CA ALA A 303 59.89 -5.91 4.07
C ALA A 303 60.57 -5.12 2.96
N LYS A 304 61.66 -4.44 3.34
CA LYS A 304 62.68 -3.76 2.52
C LYS A 304 62.40 -2.33 2.04
N VAL A 305 62.88 -1.41 2.88
CA VAL A 305 63.50 -0.14 2.49
C VAL A 305 64.94 -0.41 2.03
N ALA A 306 65.34 0.11 0.86
CA ALA A 306 66.65 0.75 0.62
C ALA A 306 66.76 1.27 -0.83
N ALA A 307 67.04 2.58 -0.95
CA ALA A 307 67.76 3.33 -2.00
C ALA A 307 67.59 2.90 -3.48
N SER A 308 67.22 3.80 -4.40
CA SER A 308 68.15 4.82 -4.90
C SER A 308 67.46 5.85 -5.83
N ALA A 309 68.24 6.86 -6.20
CA ALA A 309 67.88 8.17 -6.71
C ALA A 309 67.57 8.27 -8.22
N ALA A 310 67.05 9.46 -8.55
CA ALA A 310 67.19 10.22 -9.80
C ALA A 310 66.36 9.79 -11.04
N ALA A 311 65.45 10.67 -11.49
CA ALA A 311 65.41 11.20 -12.86
C ALA A 311 64.23 12.19 -13.08
N VAL A 312 64.59 13.43 -13.41
CA VAL A 312 63.85 14.42 -14.24
C VAL A 312 64.00 13.93 -15.71
N PRO A 313 63.11 14.16 -16.73
CA PRO A 313 62.41 15.42 -17.06
C PRO A 313 60.99 15.31 -17.69
N ALA A 314 60.29 16.44 -17.85
CA ALA A 314 59.96 17.04 -19.16
C ALA A 314 58.75 18.00 -19.12
N LYS A 315 58.90 19.08 -19.88
CA LYS A 315 58.02 20.22 -20.10
C LYS A 315 56.85 19.91 -21.06
N ALA A 316 55.79 20.72 -20.93
CA ALA A 316 55.03 21.46 -21.98
C ALA A 316 53.49 21.29 -21.85
N PRO A 317 52.67 22.14 -22.50
CA PRO A 317 52.60 23.59 -22.31
C PRO A 317 51.16 24.07 -21.98
N LEU A 318 51.07 25.31 -21.51
CA LEU A 318 49.83 26.04 -21.24
C LEU A 318 48.95 26.19 -22.49
N GLY A 319 47.68 25.77 -22.38
CA GLY A 319 46.60 26.15 -23.29
C GLY A 319 45.99 27.48 -22.87
N SER A 320 46.12 28.49 -23.73
CA SER A 320 45.55 29.83 -23.58
C SER A 320 44.05 29.82 -23.88
N ALA A 321 43.19 29.96 -22.87
CA ALA A 321 41.79 30.28 -23.05
C ALA A 321 41.61 31.81 -23.12
N ARG A 322 41.20 32.28 -24.30
CA ARG A 322 40.78 33.66 -24.59
C ARG A 322 39.44 33.91 -23.88
N VAL A 323 39.42 34.77 -22.86
CA VAL A 323 38.18 35.35 -22.35
C VAL A 323 37.89 36.62 -23.15
N VAL A 324 36.80 36.59 -23.91
CA VAL A 324 36.24 37.74 -24.64
C VAL A 324 35.37 38.53 -23.66
N VAL A 325 35.79 39.75 -23.33
CA VAL A 325 35.00 40.71 -22.54
C VAL A 325 34.31 41.69 -23.50
N PRO A 326 32.99 41.89 -23.44
CA PRO A 326 32.30 42.90 -24.26
C PRO A 326 32.48 44.33 -23.70
N PRO A 327 32.50 45.37 -24.55
CA PRO A 327 32.67 46.75 -24.11
C PRO A 327 31.34 47.38 -23.66
N ALA A 328 31.35 48.00 -22.47
CA ALA A 328 30.28 48.85 -21.96
C ALA A 328 30.52 50.34 -22.32
N PRO A 329 29.46 51.17 -22.36
CA PRO A 329 29.43 52.40 -23.14
C PRO A 329 30.05 53.63 -22.47
N ARG A 330 30.45 54.55 -23.36
CA ARG A 330 30.99 55.90 -23.11
C ARG A 330 30.17 56.70 -22.10
N GLN A 331 30.85 57.24 -21.08
CA GLN A 331 30.36 58.39 -20.31
C GLN A 331 31.25 59.63 -20.51
N VAL A 332 30.61 60.60 -21.15
CA VAL A 332 30.71 62.06 -21.06
C VAL A 332 31.72 62.65 -20.06
N SER A 333 32.77 63.26 -20.62
CA SER A 333 33.24 64.64 -20.35
C SER A 333 32.88 65.26 -18.99
N GLN A 334 33.84 65.24 -18.06
CA GLN A 334 34.03 66.35 -17.12
C GLN A 334 35.40 66.99 -17.33
N ARG A 335 35.34 68.23 -17.81
CA ARG A 335 36.45 69.13 -18.08
C ARG A 335 36.88 69.74 -16.74
N GLY A 336 37.91 69.17 -16.12
CA GLY A 336 38.46 69.63 -14.84
C GLY A 336 39.97 69.86 -14.91
N ARG A 337 40.35 71.15 -14.94
CA ARG A 337 41.59 71.74 -14.44
C ARG A 337 42.91 70.95 -14.64
N ARG A 338 43.64 71.38 -15.67
CA ARG A 338 45.05 71.03 -15.94
C ARG A 338 45.94 71.76 -14.91
N GLU A 339 46.31 71.09 -13.83
CA GLU A 339 47.49 71.47 -13.06
C GLU A 339 48.74 70.97 -13.81
N VAL A 340 49.64 71.89 -14.11
CA VAL A 340 50.92 71.62 -14.77
C VAL A 340 51.84 71.07 -13.68
N ALA A 341 51.96 69.74 -13.60
CA ALA A 341 52.99 69.10 -12.79
C ALA A 341 54.34 69.27 -13.50
N GLU A 342 55.31 69.86 -12.82
CA GLU A 342 56.71 69.92 -13.23
C GLU A 342 57.23 68.49 -13.47
N GLU A 343 57.62 68.22 -14.72
CA GLU A 343 58.24 66.97 -15.12
C GLU A 343 59.71 67.01 -14.65
N VAL A 344 59.94 66.52 -13.42
CA VAL A 344 61.29 66.30 -12.88
C VAL A 344 61.94 65.22 -13.76
N VAL A 345 62.93 65.63 -14.56
CA VAL A 345 63.73 64.75 -15.42
C VAL A 345 64.60 63.87 -14.54
N GLU A 346 64.06 62.71 -14.11
CA GLU A 346 64.83 61.69 -13.39
C GLU A 346 65.88 61.03 -14.31
N ASP A 347 67.09 60.82 -13.76
CA ASP A 347 68.19 60.15 -14.45
C ASP A 347 67.78 58.71 -14.86
N PRO A 348 67.89 58.32 -16.14
CA PRO A 348 67.51 57.00 -16.64
C PRO A 348 68.12 55.80 -15.88
N ARG A 349 69.25 55.99 -15.19
CA ARG A 349 69.87 54.95 -14.36
C ARG A 349 69.11 54.68 -13.06
N GLU A 350 68.57 55.71 -12.43
CA GLU A 350 67.78 55.56 -11.20
C GLU A 350 66.44 54.89 -11.48
N ARG A 351 65.81 55.23 -12.60
CA ARG A 351 64.58 54.58 -13.05
C ARG A 351 64.75 53.06 -13.23
N ARG A 352 65.84 52.62 -13.88
CA ARG A 352 66.13 51.18 -14.05
C ARG A 352 66.37 50.47 -12.72
N ARG A 353 67.00 51.14 -11.75
CA ARG A 353 67.23 50.56 -10.42
C ARG A 353 65.92 50.41 -9.64
N ARG A 354 65.04 51.42 -9.67
CA ARG A 354 63.71 51.33 -9.07
C ARG A 354 62.85 50.25 -9.73
N GLU A 355 62.84 50.17 -11.06
CA GLU A 355 62.11 49.12 -11.79
C GLU A 355 62.64 47.71 -11.42
N GLN A 356 63.95 47.53 -11.27
CA GLN A 356 64.52 46.25 -10.82
C GLN A 356 64.20 45.92 -9.35
N GLU A 357 64.20 46.91 -8.46
CA GLU A 357 63.83 46.74 -7.06
C GLU A 357 62.33 46.42 -6.90
N GLU A 358 61.46 47.10 -7.67
CA GLU A 358 60.03 46.78 -7.76
C GLU A 358 59.78 45.39 -8.34
N GLU A 359 60.52 44.97 -9.37
CA GLU A 359 60.37 43.63 -9.94
C GLU A 359 60.79 42.54 -8.94
N ARG A 360 61.87 42.78 -8.17
CA ARG A 360 62.29 41.88 -7.08
C ARG A 360 61.27 41.84 -5.95
N ALA A 361 60.70 42.99 -5.58
CA ALA A 361 59.65 43.07 -4.57
C ALA A 361 58.38 42.33 -5.03
N ARG A 362 57.97 42.48 -6.30
CA ARG A 362 56.85 41.73 -6.88
C ARG A 362 57.09 40.23 -6.92
N LYS A 363 58.30 39.80 -7.32
CA LYS A 363 58.68 38.37 -7.31
C LYS A 363 58.71 37.79 -5.90
N ALA A 364 59.18 38.55 -4.92
CA ALA A 364 59.16 38.14 -3.51
C ALA A 364 57.74 38.03 -2.97
N ALA A 365 56.88 39.02 -3.25
CA ALA A 365 55.47 39.00 -2.86
C ALA A 365 54.69 37.85 -3.54
N GLU A 366 54.96 37.58 -4.82
CA GLU A 366 54.36 36.44 -5.53
C GLU A 366 54.82 35.09 -4.96
N ALA A 367 56.10 34.96 -4.59
CA ALA A 367 56.62 33.75 -3.95
C ALA A 367 56.01 33.53 -2.56
N GLU A 368 55.85 34.60 -1.78
CA GLU A 368 55.21 34.55 -0.46
C GLU A 368 53.72 34.20 -0.58
N ALA A 369 53.00 34.79 -1.53
CA ALA A 369 51.60 34.45 -1.80
C ALA A 369 51.43 32.98 -2.20
N LYS A 370 52.30 32.45 -3.08
CA LYS A 370 52.28 31.03 -3.45
C LYS A 370 52.63 30.11 -2.27
N ALA A 371 53.53 30.52 -1.39
CA ALA A 371 53.85 29.75 -0.19
C ALA A 371 52.68 29.75 0.82
N ALA A 372 51.98 30.88 0.98
CA ALA A 372 50.79 30.98 1.82
C ALA A 372 49.63 30.14 1.27
N GLU A 373 49.39 30.18 -0.04
CA GLU A 373 48.37 29.36 -0.70
C GLU A 373 48.68 27.86 -0.57
N ALA A 374 49.93 27.45 -0.79
CA ALA A 374 50.35 26.07 -0.62
C ALA A 374 50.20 25.58 0.83
N LYS A 375 50.43 26.45 1.82
CA LYS A 375 50.19 26.13 3.24
C LYS A 375 48.70 25.97 3.54
N ALA A 376 47.86 26.90 3.07
CA ALA A 376 46.41 26.83 3.23
C ALA A 376 45.81 25.58 2.54
N ALA A 377 46.32 25.20 1.37
CA ALA A 377 45.90 23.99 0.67
C ALA A 377 46.24 22.72 1.45
N ARG A 378 47.43 22.65 2.09
CA ARG A 378 47.81 21.52 2.95
C ARG A 378 46.94 21.42 4.19
N GLU A 379 46.65 22.55 4.83
CA GLU A 379 45.80 22.59 6.02
C GLU A 379 44.37 22.15 5.71
N ARG A 380 43.80 22.58 4.57
CA ARG A 380 42.48 22.10 4.11
C ARG A 380 42.47 20.59 3.83
N ALA A 381 43.51 20.07 3.15
CA ALA A 381 43.62 18.65 2.87
C ALA A 381 43.78 17.79 4.14
N GLU A 382 44.45 18.31 5.17
CA GLU A 382 44.55 17.63 6.47
C GLU A 382 43.23 17.67 7.24
N ALA A 383 42.53 18.81 7.25
CA ALA A 383 41.21 18.94 7.85
C ALA A 383 40.17 18.03 7.19
N GLU A 384 40.18 17.90 5.87
CA GLU A 384 39.30 17.00 5.12
C GLU A 384 39.55 15.53 5.49
N ARG A 385 40.82 15.10 5.53
CA ARG A 385 41.18 13.75 5.97
C ARG A 385 40.78 13.46 7.42
N GLN A 386 40.82 14.46 8.29
CA GLN A 386 40.35 14.32 9.66
C GLN A 386 38.83 14.16 9.73
N ALA A 387 38.09 14.98 8.98
CA ALA A 387 36.63 14.88 8.87
C ALA A 387 36.19 13.52 8.29
N GLU A 388 36.90 12.98 7.31
CA GLU A 388 36.63 11.63 6.78
C GLU A 388 36.85 10.53 7.83
N ARG A 389 37.92 10.63 8.63
CA ARG A 389 38.19 9.67 9.71
C ARG A 389 37.11 9.72 10.80
N GLU A 390 36.64 10.92 11.14
CA GLU A 390 35.55 11.11 12.10
C GLU A 390 34.23 10.54 11.56
N LYS A 391 33.92 10.78 10.28
CA LYS A 391 32.76 10.16 9.61
C LYS A 391 32.84 8.63 9.62
N GLN A 392 34.00 8.06 9.28
CA GLN A 392 34.20 6.60 9.31
C GLN A 392 34.10 6.02 10.72
N ALA A 393 34.59 6.73 11.74
CA ALA A 393 34.46 6.33 13.13
C ALA A 393 32.98 6.34 13.59
N ALA A 394 32.24 7.39 13.25
CA ALA A 394 30.81 7.50 13.56
C ALA A 394 29.99 6.39 12.88
N ILE A 395 30.25 6.08 11.61
CA ILE A 395 29.60 4.97 10.90
C ILE A 395 29.90 3.63 11.59
N LYS A 396 31.15 3.39 11.98
CA LYS A 396 31.54 2.16 12.68
C LYS A 396 30.85 2.03 14.04
N GLU A 397 30.68 3.13 14.78
CA GLU A 397 29.96 3.16 16.04
C GLU A 397 28.46 2.85 15.86
N LEU A 398 27.82 3.43 14.84
CA LEU A 398 26.41 3.15 14.50
C LEU A 398 26.21 1.68 14.12
N LEU A 399 27.11 1.11 13.31
CA LEU A 399 27.06 -0.32 12.97
C LEU A 399 27.24 -1.22 14.20
N ALA A 400 28.10 -0.84 15.15
CA ALA A 400 28.25 -1.58 16.40
C ALA A 400 26.99 -1.50 17.28
N LYS A 401 26.35 -0.33 17.36
CA LYS A 401 25.06 -0.14 18.06
C LYS A 401 23.96 -1.01 17.45
N LEU A 402 23.77 -0.95 16.13
CA LEU A 402 22.78 -1.78 15.42
C LEU A 402 23.05 -3.28 15.58
N ALA A 403 24.31 -3.71 15.54
CA ALA A 403 24.65 -5.12 15.75
C ALA A 403 24.32 -5.61 17.18
N ASN A 404 24.44 -4.74 18.19
CA ASN A 404 24.05 -5.06 19.55
C ASN A 404 22.53 -5.10 19.71
N GLU A 405 21.81 -4.15 19.13
CA GLU A 405 20.34 -4.14 19.13
C GLU A 405 19.76 -5.39 18.45
N ILE A 406 20.32 -5.81 17.31
CA ILE A 406 19.92 -7.05 16.64
C ILE A 406 20.12 -8.27 17.55
N LYS A 407 21.24 -8.33 18.30
CA LYS A 407 21.49 -9.44 19.24
C LYS A 407 20.51 -9.44 20.41
N GLU A 408 20.17 -8.27 20.94
CA GLU A 408 19.17 -8.11 22.00
C GLU A 408 17.79 -8.56 21.54
N ARG A 409 17.34 -8.09 20.36
CA ARG A 409 16.07 -8.53 19.74
C ARG A 409 16.05 -10.03 19.45
N GLN A 410 17.17 -10.61 19.03
CA GLN A 410 17.28 -12.06 18.84
C GLN A 410 17.20 -12.84 20.17
N ALA A 411 17.64 -12.27 21.28
CA ALA A 411 17.49 -12.86 22.60
C ALA A 411 16.03 -12.78 23.07
N GLU A 412 15.39 -11.61 22.96
CA GLU A 412 13.95 -11.41 23.24
C GLU A 412 13.08 -12.39 22.44
N ALA A 413 13.33 -12.52 21.13
CA ALA A 413 12.57 -13.43 20.27
C ALA A 413 12.72 -14.91 20.68
N LYS A 414 13.91 -15.31 21.15
CA LYS A 414 14.14 -16.68 21.65
C LYS A 414 13.42 -16.93 22.98
N GLU A 415 13.34 -15.93 23.84
CA GLU A 415 12.59 -16.00 25.09
C GLU A 415 11.09 -16.09 24.83
N ALA A 416 10.54 -15.21 23.98
CA ALA A 416 9.14 -15.26 23.57
C ALA A 416 8.75 -16.61 22.92
N LEU A 417 9.65 -17.18 22.10
CA LEU A 417 9.42 -18.51 21.51
C LEU A 417 9.43 -19.64 22.55
N LYS A 418 10.19 -19.48 23.64
CA LYS A 418 10.17 -20.42 24.77
C LYS A 418 8.85 -20.31 25.53
N GLU A 419 8.39 -19.09 25.81
CA GLU A 419 7.10 -18.84 26.45
C GLU A 419 5.94 -19.41 25.62
N LEU A 420 5.94 -19.17 24.29
CA LEU A 420 4.95 -19.75 23.39
C LEU A 420 4.92 -21.28 23.45
N LYS A 421 6.08 -21.94 23.48
CA LYS A 421 6.16 -23.41 23.62
C LYS A 421 5.61 -23.91 24.95
N ASP A 422 5.79 -23.16 26.02
CA ASP A 422 5.24 -23.53 27.33
C ASP A 422 3.72 -23.30 27.38
N VAL A 423 3.21 -22.25 26.73
CA VAL A 423 1.76 -22.06 26.49
C VAL A 423 1.20 -23.19 25.64
N GLU A 424 1.81 -23.55 24.52
CA GLU A 424 1.40 -24.67 23.66
C GLU A 424 1.29 -25.98 24.45
N LYS A 425 2.30 -26.32 25.27
CA LYS A 425 2.23 -27.49 26.14
C LYS A 425 1.04 -27.44 27.11
N SER A 426 0.79 -26.29 27.72
CA SER A 426 -0.33 -26.12 28.68
C SER A 426 -1.70 -26.23 27.99
N THR A 427 -1.84 -25.69 26.78
CA THR A 427 -3.07 -25.79 25.98
C THR A 427 -3.29 -27.20 25.46
N ALA A 428 -2.23 -27.93 25.09
CA ALA A 428 -2.31 -29.34 24.70
C ALA A 428 -2.80 -30.23 25.85
N SER A 429 -2.37 -29.98 27.09
CA SER A 429 -2.95 -30.65 28.26
C SER A 429 -4.42 -30.30 28.46
N GLY A 430 -4.81 -29.03 28.33
CA GLY A 430 -6.21 -28.61 28.44
C GLY A 430 -7.12 -29.22 27.36
N LEU A 431 -6.61 -29.36 26.13
CA LEU A 431 -7.34 -30.01 25.03
C LEU A 431 -7.61 -31.49 25.32
N LYS A 432 -6.63 -32.19 25.91
CA LYS A 432 -6.77 -33.60 26.30
C LYS A 432 -7.81 -33.80 27.42
N GLU A 433 -7.84 -32.89 28.39
CA GLU A 433 -8.86 -32.89 29.45
C GLU A 433 -10.26 -32.60 28.90
N SER A 434 -10.38 -31.65 27.97
CA SER A 434 -11.63 -31.32 27.28
C SER A 434 -12.17 -32.50 26.45
N GLN A 435 -11.28 -33.20 25.73
CA GLN A 435 -11.66 -34.43 25.01
C GLN A 435 -12.13 -35.53 25.98
N GLY A 436 -11.45 -35.72 27.12
CA GLY A 436 -11.90 -36.64 28.16
C GLY A 436 -13.26 -36.27 28.75
N ALA A 437 -13.55 -34.98 28.94
CA ALA A 437 -14.85 -34.51 29.39
C ALA A 437 -15.96 -34.76 28.36
N ARG A 438 -15.67 -34.59 27.06
CA ARG A 438 -16.61 -34.91 25.97
C ARG A 438 -16.97 -36.39 25.92
N SER A 439 -15.99 -37.29 26.05
CA SER A 439 -16.26 -38.73 26.09
C SER A 439 -17.15 -39.13 27.27
N ARG A 440 -16.95 -38.51 28.45
CA ARG A 440 -17.82 -38.74 29.62
C ARG A 440 -19.25 -38.21 29.40
N LEU A 441 -19.41 -37.09 28.69
CA LEU A 441 -20.73 -36.58 28.33
C LEU A 441 -21.45 -37.52 27.35
N GLU A 442 -20.74 -38.04 26.34
CA GLU A 442 -21.31 -39.00 25.38
C GLU A 442 -21.75 -40.32 26.06
N GLU A 443 -20.95 -40.82 27.01
CA GLU A 443 -21.32 -41.98 27.84
C GLU A 443 -22.56 -41.70 28.68
N ALA A 444 -22.62 -40.54 29.36
CA ALA A 444 -23.79 -40.14 30.14
C ALA A 444 -25.06 -39.98 29.27
N GLU A 445 -24.94 -39.45 28.06
CA GLU A 445 -26.06 -39.35 27.11
C GLU A 445 -26.57 -40.73 26.67
N SER A 446 -25.65 -41.68 26.45
CA SER A 446 -26.00 -43.07 26.14
C SER A 446 -26.76 -43.73 27.30
N ASP A 447 -26.30 -43.51 28.54
CA ASP A 447 -26.97 -44.03 29.73
C ASP A 447 -28.36 -43.42 29.92
N VAL A 448 -28.53 -42.12 29.72
CA VAL A 448 -29.85 -41.46 29.78
C VAL A 448 -30.80 -42.04 28.73
N LYS A 449 -30.33 -42.29 27.49
CA LYS A 449 -31.14 -42.94 26.45
C LYS A 449 -31.54 -44.35 26.86
N SER A 450 -30.61 -45.14 27.41
CA SER A 450 -30.89 -46.48 27.92
C SER A 450 -31.95 -46.46 29.03
N ILE A 451 -31.79 -45.57 30.03
CA ILE A 451 -32.76 -45.39 31.12
C ILE A 451 -34.13 -44.98 30.58
N SER A 452 -34.18 -44.06 29.59
CA SER A 452 -35.43 -43.67 28.94
C SER A 452 -36.13 -44.87 28.31
N THR A 453 -35.40 -45.69 27.55
CA THR A 453 -35.99 -46.90 26.93
C THR A 453 -36.47 -47.93 27.95
N GLN A 454 -35.76 -48.07 29.08
CA GLN A 454 -36.18 -48.94 30.18
C GLN A 454 -37.45 -48.40 30.86
N LEU A 455 -37.55 -47.07 31.03
CA LEU A 455 -38.73 -46.43 31.60
C LEU A 455 -39.95 -46.60 30.69
N ASP A 456 -39.78 -46.45 29.37
CA ASP A 456 -40.85 -46.68 28.39
C ASP A 456 -41.33 -48.13 28.43
N ALA A 457 -40.41 -49.10 28.47
CA ALA A 457 -40.73 -50.52 28.61
C ALA A 457 -41.47 -50.83 29.92
N ALA A 458 -41.03 -50.25 31.05
CA ALA A 458 -41.69 -50.40 32.34
C ALA A 458 -43.10 -49.75 32.35
N SER A 459 -43.29 -48.66 31.61
CA SER A 459 -44.61 -48.03 31.45
C SER A 459 -45.56 -48.91 30.65
N ALA A 460 -45.06 -49.62 29.64
CA ALA A 460 -45.84 -50.55 28.83
C ALA A 460 -46.27 -51.77 29.66
N THR A 461 -45.35 -52.38 30.41
CA THR A 461 -45.68 -53.52 31.29
C THR A 461 -46.66 -53.14 32.38
N LYS A 462 -46.56 -51.92 32.94
CA LYS A 462 -47.56 -51.39 33.89
C LYS A 462 -48.95 -51.30 33.26
N LYS A 463 -49.08 -50.79 32.03
CA LYS A 463 -50.37 -50.69 31.32
C LYS A 463 -50.98 -52.07 31.06
N GLU A 464 -50.15 -53.05 30.69
CA GLU A 464 -50.59 -54.44 30.51
C GLU A 464 -51.07 -55.06 31.82
N ALA A 465 -50.35 -54.84 32.92
CA ALA A 465 -50.75 -55.31 34.26
C ALA A 465 -52.05 -54.65 34.74
N GLU A 466 -52.23 -53.35 34.52
CA GLU A 466 -53.48 -52.64 34.85
C GLU A 466 -54.67 -53.19 34.04
N LYS A 467 -54.46 -53.48 32.75
CA LYS A 467 -55.48 -54.12 31.91
C LYS A 467 -55.83 -55.51 32.44
N ALA A 468 -54.83 -56.36 32.72
CA ALA A 468 -55.05 -57.70 33.26
C ALA A 468 -55.78 -57.68 34.61
N ALA A 469 -55.45 -56.72 35.49
CA ALA A 469 -56.14 -56.54 36.77
C ALA A 469 -57.61 -56.12 36.58
N LYS A 470 -57.90 -55.26 35.58
CA LYS A 470 -59.27 -54.88 35.23
C LYS A 470 -60.06 -56.07 34.71
N ASP A 471 -59.49 -56.84 33.78
CA ASP A 471 -60.12 -58.05 33.21
C ASP A 471 -60.40 -59.09 34.32
N ALA A 472 -59.45 -59.32 35.23
CA ALA A 472 -59.63 -60.21 36.38
C ALA A 472 -60.76 -59.73 37.31
N LYS A 473 -60.86 -58.42 37.56
CA LYS A 473 -61.95 -57.83 38.35
C LYS A 473 -63.31 -58.06 37.70
N GLU A 474 -63.42 -57.91 36.38
CA GLU A 474 -64.66 -58.18 35.64
C GLU A 474 -65.08 -59.66 35.73
N VAL A 475 -64.12 -60.59 35.67
CA VAL A 475 -64.37 -62.02 35.88
C VAL A 475 -64.90 -62.31 37.29
N VAL A 476 -64.31 -61.70 38.33
CA VAL A 476 -64.77 -61.86 39.72
C VAL A 476 -66.19 -61.32 39.89
N VAL A 477 -66.50 -60.14 39.34
CA VAL A 477 -67.85 -59.55 39.38
C VAL A 477 -68.86 -60.46 38.66
N ALA A 478 -68.50 -61.04 37.51
CA ALA A 478 -69.35 -61.98 36.80
C ALA A 478 -69.60 -63.28 37.59
N ALA A 479 -68.55 -63.82 38.22
CA ALA A 479 -68.65 -65.00 39.08
C ALA A 479 -69.53 -64.74 40.31
N GLU A 480 -69.38 -63.59 40.96
CA GLU A 480 -70.21 -63.19 42.11
C GLU A 480 -71.69 -63.04 41.70
N LYS A 481 -71.96 -62.39 40.55
CA LYS A 481 -73.31 -62.30 40.00
C LYS A 481 -73.93 -63.67 39.74
N THR A 482 -73.15 -64.60 39.20
CA THR A 482 -73.58 -65.99 38.94
C THR A 482 -73.87 -66.74 40.23
N LEU A 483 -73.02 -66.58 41.26
CA LEU A 483 -73.22 -67.17 42.57
C LEU A 483 -74.50 -66.64 43.24
N ARG A 484 -74.71 -65.32 43.24
CA ARG A 484 -75.94 -64.70 43.77
C ARG A 484 -77.19 -65.23 43.06
N ALA A 485 -77.15 -65.38 41.73
CA ALA A 485 -78.25 -65.95 40.97
C ALA A 485 -78.54 -67.42 41.38
N ARG A 486 -77.49 -68.24 41.60
CA ARG A 486 -77.65 -69.62 42.10
C ARG A 486 -78.26 -69.67 43.50
N ILE A 487 -77.80 -68.79 44.41
CA ILE A 487 -78.35 -68.69 45.77
C ILE A 487 -79.83 -68.31 45.71
N ALA A 488 -80.19 -67.30 44.90
CA ALA A 488 -81.58 -66.88 44.73
C ALA A 488 -82.47 -68.00 44.16
N ALA A 489 -81.97 -68.77 43.19
CA ALA A 489 -82.69 -69.92 42.63
C ALA A 489 -82.88 -71.07 43.63
N ALA A 490 -81.96 -71.25 44.58
CA ALA A 490 -82.05 -72.29 45.61
C ALA A 490 -82.97 -71.91 46.79
N ALA A 491 -83.20 -70.62 47.04
CA ALA A 491 -84.04 -70.11 48.12
C ALA A 491 -85.48 -70.72 48.19
N PRO A 492 -86.25 -70.85 47.09
CA PRO A 492 -87.59 -71.43 47.16
C PRO A 492 -87.61 -72.95 47.48
N VAL A 493 -86.50 -73.66 47.21
CA VAL A 493 -86.37 -75.09 47.55
C VAL A 493 -86.15 -75.28 49.06
N LEU A 494 -85.44 -74.34 49.69
CA LEU A 494 -85.23 -74.34 51.15
C LEU A 494 -86.47 -73.89 51.92
N ALA A 495 -87.34 -73.04 51.35
CA ALA A 495 -88.57 -72.57 51.98
C ALA A 495 -89.74 -73.58 51.97
N ARG A 496 -89.59 -74.74 51.32
CA ARG A 496 -90.61 -75.83 51.27
C ARG A 496 -90.28 -77.03 52.18
N LYS A 497 -89.21 -76.95 52.95
CA LYS A 497 -88.95 -77.80 54.13
C LYS A 497 -89.26 -76.99 55.37
#